data_AF-A0A9W6GGP2-F1
#
_entry.id   AF-A0A9W6GGP2-F1
#
_cell.length_a   1.000
_cell.length_b   1.000
_cell.length_c   1.000
_cell.angle_alpha   90.00
_cell.angle_beta   90.00
_cell.angle_gamma   90.00
#
_symmetry.space_group_name_H-M   'P 1'
#
loop_
_entity.id
_entity.type
_entity.pdbx_description
1 polymer ?
#
loop_
_entity_poly.entity_id
_entity_poly.type
_entity_poly.pdbx_seq_one_letter_code
_entity_poly.pdbx_strand_id
1 'polypeptide(L)'
;MSYDFFVDFRIEEKEDVDELTSCSGKYIEVKEPMARILLLNTTFATNEELIVYAKVGEKNTPAGLKAIIHSNGNYNDSMVCKLSMLDFLKINYSIDISNLPKGSWLLEFQLTLKHPFISRDDIPFYIIENPMRKDKVFGIPVTSAMAWKGNLRWTMMKVHLEPKVNNPEDFANVRYQHTLLFGTEKGMEEMANGWTKYLDEICPRAKAIYRNKVMYGL
;
A
#
# COMPACT_ATOMS: atom_id res chain seq x y z
N MET A 1 0.09 -36.10 10.57
CA MET A 1 -0.45 -35.06 9.68
C MET A 1 0.14 -33.76 10.17
N SER A 2 1.06 -33.17 9.42
CA SER A 2 1.47 -31.79 9.66
C SER A 2 0.25 -30.91 9.38
N TYR A 3 -0.02 -29.91 10.23
CA TYR A 3 -1.08 -28.92 9.99
C TYR A 3 -0.50 -27.64 9.38
N ASP A 4 0.76 -27.69 8.95
CA ASP A 4 1.46 -26.55 8.39
C ASP A 4 1.41 -26.60 6.86
N PHE A 5 0.53 -25.77 6.30
CA PHE A 5 0.35 -25.59 4.86
C PHE A 5 1.68 -25.34 4.13
N PHE A 6 2.62 -24.60 4.71
CA PHE A 6 3.88 -24.32 4.03
C PHE A 6 4.86 -25.50 4.06
N VAL A 7 4.71 -26.40 5.04
CA VAL A 7 5.50 -27.64 5.11
C VAL A 7 4.99 -28.65 4.09
N ASP A 8 3.67 -28.81 4.00
CA ASP A 8 3.04 -29.80 3.12
C ASP A 8 3.22 -29.45 1.62
N PHE A 9 3.26 -28.15 1.31
CA PHE A 9 3.40 -27.64 -0.05
C PHE A 9 4.77 -27.01 -0.34
N ARG A 10 5.80 -27.40 0.42
CA ARG A 10 7.16 -26.87 0.25
C ARG A 10 7.71 -27.17 -1.15
N ILE A 11 8.38 -26.16 -1.72
CA ILE A 11 9.14 -26.29 -2.98
C ILE A 11 10.56 -26.72 -2.64
N GLU A 12 11.01 -27.82 -3.24
CA GLU A 12 12.34 -28.39 -3.07
C GLU A 12 13.11 -28.41 -4.39
N GLU A 13 12.43 -28.64 -5.52
CA GLU A 13 13.04 -28.78 -6.85
C GLU A 13 12.34 -27.93 -7.94
N LYS A 14 12.89 -27.90 -9.16
CA LYS A 14 12.29 -27.16 -10.29
C LYS A 14 10.91 -27.72 -10.68
N GLU A 15 10.74 -29.04 -10.65
CA GLU A 15 9.48 -29.72 -10.94
C GLU A 15 8.33 -29.18 -10.06
N ASP A 16 8.61 -28.92 -8.78
CA ASP A 16 7.61 -28.35 -7.85
C ASP A 16 7.14 -26.97 -8.29
N VAL A 17 8.04 -26.13 -8.83
CA VAL A 17 7.68 -24.80 -9.36
C VAL A 17 6.79 -24.94 -10.60
N ASP A 18 7.07 -25.93 -11.45
CA ASP A 18 6.29 -26.21 -12.66
C ASP A 18 4.90 -26.75 -12.32
N GLU A 19 4.81 -27.70 -11.38
CA GLU A 19 3.55 -28.24 -10.86
C GLU A 19 2.70 -27.14 -10.20
N LEU A 20 3.32 -26.29 -9.37
CA LEU A 20 2.65 -25.17 -8.72
C LEU A 20 2.12 -24.17 -9.76
N THR A 21 2.94 -23.83 -10.76
CA THR A 21 2.55 -22.90 -11.83
C THR A 21 1.37 -23.43 -12.64
N SER A 22 1.42 -24.72 -12.99
CA SER A 22 0.38 -25.41 -13.79
C SER A 22 -0.83 -25.86 -12.97
N CYS A 23 -0.80 -25.74 -11.64
CA CYS A 23 -1.82 -26.26 -10.72
C CYS A 23 -2.02 -27.78 -10.88
N SER A 24 -0.91 -28.53 -10.87
CA SER A 24 -0.89 -29.98 -11.04
C SER A 24 -0.10 -30.66 -9.90
N GLY A 25 0.04 -31.98 -10.00
CA GLY A 25 0.75 -32.79 -9.01
C GLY A 25 0.26 -32.56 -7.58
N LYS A 26 1.20 -32.30 -6.66
CA LYS A 26 0.83 -32.06 -5.25
C LYS A 26 0.07 -30.74 -5.04
N TYR A 27 0.11 -29.80 -5.99
CA TYR A 27 -0.49 -28.47 -5.87
C TYR A 27 -1.91 -28.36 -6.46
N ILE A 28 -2.52 -29.47 -6.88
CA ILE A 28 -3.83 -29.49 -7.55
C ILE A 28 -4.98 -28.87 -6.71
N GLU A 29 -4.84 -28.88 -5.38
CA GLU A 29 -5.80 -28.27 -4.46
C GLU A 29 -5.60 -26.76 -4.30
N VAL A 30 -4.41 -26.23 -4.63
CA VAL A 30 -4.05 -24.81 -4.46
C VAL A 30 -4.43 -24.02 -5.71
N LYS A 31 -5.73 -23.94 -5.99
CA LYS A 31 -6.25 -23.32 -7.23
C LYS A 31 -6.04 -21.80 -7.25
N GLU A 32 -6.10 -21.17 -6.08
CA GLU A 32 -6.08 -19.71 -5.95
C GLU A 32 -4.69 -19.14 -6.29
N PRO A 33 -4.56 -18.23 -7.27
CA PRO A 33 -3.25 -17.71 -7.71
C PRO A 33 -2.42 -17.03 -6.61
N MET A 34 -3.03 -16.28 -5.69
CA MET A 34 -2.30 -15.62 -4.61
C MET A 34 -1.68 -16.61 -3.62
N ALA A 35 -2.37 -17.69 -3.28
CA ALA A 35 -1.84 -18.77 -2.46
C ALA A 35 -0.63 -19.42 -3.12
N ARG A 36 -0.70 -19.67 -4.44
CA ARG A 36 0.43 -20.20 -5.20
C ARG A 36 1.62 -19.24 -5.24
N ILE A 37 1.37 -17.94 -5.44
CA ILE A 37 2.42 -16.91 -5.36
C ILE A 37 3.09 -16.90 -3.98
N LEU A 38 2.32 -17.08 -2.91
CA LEU A 38 2.85 -17.10 -1.55
C LEU A 38 3.69 -18.36 -1.29
N LEU A 39 3.31 -19.51 -1.85
CA LEU A 39 4.08 -20.75 -1.76
C LEU A 39 5.44 -20.66 -2.47
N LEU A 40 5.60 -19.80 -3.48
CA LEU A 40 6.91 -19.55 -4.10
C LEU A 40 7.93 -19.04 -3.09
N ASN A 41 7.52 -18.38 -2.00
CA ASN A 41 8.44 -17.95 -0.96
C ASN A 41 9.15 -19.12 -0.24
N THR A 42 8.63 -20.34 -0.33
CA THR A 42 9.30 -21.50 0.28
C THR A 42 10.63 -21.84 -0.39
N THR A 43 10.90 -21.32 -1.60
CA THR A 43 12.22 -21.44 -2.25
C THR A 43 13.32 -20.65 -1.56
N PHE A 44 13.00 -19.67 -0.70
CA PHE A 44 14.04 -18.96 0.06
C PHE A 44 14.81 -19.90 1.00
N ALA A 45 14.23 -21.05 1.37
CA ALA A 45 14.87 -22.07 2.19
C ALA A 45 15.68 -23.09 1.36
N THR A 46 15.90 -22.88 0.06
CA THR A 46 16.63 -23.80 -0.82
C THR A 46 17.92 -23.18 -1.37
N ASN A 47 18.03 -22.93 -2.67
CA ASN A 47 19.20 -22.39 -3.35
C ASN A 47 18.85 -21.22 -4.28
N GLU A 48 19.85 -20.41 -4.62
CA GLU A 48 19.67 -19.19 -5.41
C GLU A 48 19.15 -19.45 -6.83
N GLU A 49 19.57 -20.55 -7.47
CA GLU A 49 19.11 -20.91 -8.81
C GLU A 49 17.60 -21.18 -8.83
N LEU A 50 17.09 -21.89 -7.83
CA LEU A 50 15.66 -22.19 -7.72
C LEU A 50 14.84 -20.93 -7.42
N ILE A 51 15.37 -19.99 -6.64
CA ILE A 51 14.73 -18.69 -6.41
C ILE A 51 14.60 -17.91 -7.72
N VAL A 52 15.64 -17.90 -8.56
CA VAL A 52 15.59 -17.25 -9.88
C VAL A 52 14.55 -17.94 -10.76
N TYR A 53 14.53 -19.27 -10.80
CA TYR A 53 13.53 -20.03 -11.55
C TYR A 53 12.10 -19.73 -11.07
N ALA A 54 11.85 -19.69 -9.76
CA ALA A 54 10.56 -19.33 -9.17
C ALA A 54 10.10 -17.90 -9.48
N LYS A 55 11.02 -16.97 -9.78
CA LYS A 55 10.68 -15.60 -10.19
C LYS A 55 10.24 -15.55 -11.66
N VAL A 56 11.02 -16.13 -12.57
CA VAL A 56 10.91 -15.84 -14.01
C VAL A 56 10.79 -17.06 -14.92
N GLY A 57 10.97 -18.27 -14.38
CA GLY A 57 11.09 -19.51 -15.15
C GLY A 57 12.31 -19.51 -16.06
N GLU A 58 12.22 -20.25 -17.16
CA GLU A 58 13.23 -20.30 -18.22
C GLU A 58 12.66 -19.75 -19.54
N LYS A 59 13.56 -19.47 -20.50
CA LYS A 59 13.18 -18.84 -21.78
C LYS A 59 12.09 -19.61 -22.54
N ASN A 60 12.16 -20.95 -22.51
CA ASN A 60 11.23 -21.83 -23.22
C ASN A 60 10.19 -22.47 -22.29
N THR A 61 10.33 -22.28 -20.97
CA THR A 61 9.52 -22.91 -19.94
C THR A 61 9.01 -21.81 -19.01
N PRO A 62 7.88 -21.15 -19.36
CA PRO A 62 7.33 -20.08 -18.53
C PRO A 62 6.82 -20.69 -17.22
N ALA A 63 7.53 -20.42 -16.13
CA ALA A 63 7.24 -20.93 -14.79
C ALA A 63 7.28 -19.82 -13.73
N GLY A 64 6.84 -20.16 -12.52
CA GLY A 64 6.94 -19.30 -11.35
C GLY A 64 6.02 -18.08 -11.40
N LEU A 65 6.43 -17.02 -10.71
CA LEU A 65 5.65 -15.80 -10.53
C LEU A 65 5.23 -15.19 -11.87
N LYS A 66 6.17 -15.06 -12.81
CA LYS A 66 5.92 -14.47 -14.12
C LYS A 66 4.81 -15.23 -14.85
N ALA A 67 4.84 -16.55 -14.85
CA ALA A 67 3.83 -17.36 -15.48
C ALA A 67 2.48 -17.30 -14.76
N ILE A 68 2.46 -17.34 -13.42
CA ILE A 68 1.20 -17.23 -12.66
C ILE A 68 0.48 -15.91 -12.95
N ILE A 69 1.23 -14.80 -13.09
CA ILE A 69 0.66 -13.48 -13.37
C ILE A 69 0.26 -13.32 -14.84
N HIS A 70 1.10 -13.76 -15.78
CA HIS A 70 0.96 -13.41 -17.19
C HIS A 70 0.38 -14.52 -18.08
N SER A 71 0.38 -15.77 -17.64
CA SER A 71 -0.11 -16.89 -18.45
C SER A 71 -1.64 -17.02 -18.33
N ASN A 72 -2.32 -16.97 -19.48
CA ASN A 72 -3.71 -17.38 -19.70
C ASN A 72 -4.78 -16.77 -18.78
N GLY A 73 -4.66 -15.49 -18.39
CA GLY A 73 -5.75 -14.77 -17.72
C GLY A 73 -6.01 -15.15 -16.25
N ASN A 74 -5.44 -16.24 -15.74
CA ASN A 74 -5.67 -16.78 -14.40
C ASN A 74 -5.64 -15.72 -13.28
N TYR A 75 -4.67 -14.81 -13.30
CA TYR A 75 -4.58 -13.76 -12.29
C TYR A 75 -5.65 -12.67 -12.46
N ASN A 76 -5.94 -12.26 -13.69
CA ASN A 76 -6.97 -11.26 -13.99
C ASN A 76 -8.37 -11.82 -13.71
N ASP A 77 -8.63 -13.08 -14.04
CA ASP A 77 -9.90 -13.75 -13.76
C ASP A 77 -10.11 -13.91 -12.25
N SER A 78 -9.05 -14.27 -11.52
CA SER A 78 -9.07 -14.24 -10.04
C SER A 78 -9.39 -12.84 -9.52
N MET A 79 -8.79 -11.79 -10.09
CA MET A 79 -9.08 -10.40 -9.71
C MET A 79 -10.56 -10.05 -9.91
N VAL A 80 -11.15 -10.40 -11.06
CA VAL A 80 -12.57 -10.17 -11.34
C VAL A 80 -13.46 -10.88 -10.33
N CYS A 81 -13.12 -12.12 -9.97
CA CYS A 81 -13.83 -12.87 -8.93
C CYS A 81 -13.75 -12.19 -7.55
N LYS A 82 -12.55 -11.71 -7.16
CA LYS A 82 -12.35 -11.00 -5.88
C LYS A 82 -13.08 -9.67 -5.83
N LEU A 83 -13.13 -8.92 -6.93
CA LEU A 83 -13.93 -7.70 -7.04
C LEU A 83 -15.42 -8.00 -6.89
N SER A 84 -15.92 -9.06 -7.55
CA SER A 84 -17.31 -9.49 -7.40
C SER A 84 -17.65 -9.88 -5.96
N MET A 85 -16.70 -10.47 -5.24
CA MET A 85 -16.86 -10.81 -3.82
C MET A 85 -16.93 -9.56 -2.93
N LEU A 86 -16.13 -8.52 -3.21
CA LEU A 86 -16.22 -7.23 -2.50
C LEU A 86 -17.60 -6.59 -2.68
N ASP A 87 -18.14 -6.65 -3.90
CA ASP A 87 -19.46 -6.12 -4.22
C ASP A 87 -20.56 -6.91 -3.51
N PHE A 88 -20.46 -8.24 -3.49
CA PHE A 88 -21.39 -9.11 -2.75
C PHE A 88 -21.40 -8.81 -1.25
N LEU A 89 -20.22 -8.58 -0.66
CA LEU A 89 -20.06 -8.23 0.76
C LEU A 89 -20.39 -6.77 1.08
N LYS A 90 -20.71 -5.96 0.07
CA LYS A 90 -21.01 -4.53 0.18
C LYS A 90 -19.88 -3.71 0.84
N ILE A 91 -18.63 -4.10 0.63
CA ILE A 91 -17.46 -3.41 1.21
C ILE A 91 -17.16 -2.10 0.47
N ASN A 92 -17.39 -2.05 -0.84
CA ASN A 92 -17.14 -0.88 -1.70
C ASN A 92 -18.35 0.05 -1.86
N TYR A 93 -19.30 0.03 -0.91
CA TYR A 93 -20.50 0.86 -0.97
C TYR A 93 -20.33 2.13 -0.15
N SER A 94 -21.08 3.17 -0.51
CA SER A 94 -21.11 4.44 0.22
C SER A 94 -21.44 4.21 1.69
N ILE A 95 -20.65 4.82 2.57
CA ILE A 95 -20.81 4.70 4.03
C ILE A 95 -22.04 5.50 4.46
N ASP A 96 -22.93 4.89 5.25
CA ASP A 96 -23.98 5.64 5.94
C ASP A 96 -23.38 6.48 7.07
N ILE A 97 -23.48 7.80 6.93
CA ILE A 97 -22.97 8.77 7.90
C ILE A 97 -24.03 9.25 8.89
N SER A 98 -25.25 8.71 8.85
CA SER A 98 -26.37 9.11 9.73
C SER A 98 -26.04 8.99 11.23
N ASN A 99 -25.20 8.01 11.58
CA ASN A 99 -24.77 7.73 12.95
C ASN A 99 -23.47 8.46 13.35
N LEU A 100 -22.91 9.31 12.48
CA LEU A 100 -21.72 10.10 12.79
C LEU A 100 -22.07 11.39 13.57
N PRO A 101 -21.13 11.97 14.32
CA PRO A 101 -21.33 13.21 15.04
C PRO A 101 -21.83 14.38 14.15
N LYS A 102 -22.55 15.32 14.75
CA LYS A 102 -23.02 16.52 14.04
C LYS A 102 -21.85 17.27 13.42
N GLY A 103 -21.97 17.60 12.13
CA GLY A 103 -20.92 18.27 11.36
C GLY A 103 -19.96 17.31 10.65
N SER A 104 -20.14 15.99 10.80
CA SER A 104 -19.47 15.01 9.95
C SER A 104 -19.96 15.10 8.50
N TRP A 105 -19.03 14.89 7.57
CA TRP A 105 -19.26 14.89 6.13
C TRP A 105 -18.39 13.81 5.48
N LEU A 106 -18.81 13.33 4.32
CA LEU A 106 -18.11 12.34 3.51
C LEU A 106 -17.64 13.00 2.21
N LEU A 107 -16.41 12.66 1.79
CA LEU A 107 -15.87 13.03 0.49
C LEU A 107 -15.46 11.76 -0.24
N GLU A 108 -16.10 11.51 -1.38
CA GLU A 108 -15.85 10.36 -2.22
C GLU A 108 -15.57 10.82 -3.65
N PHE A 109 -14.54 10.23 -4.27
CA PHE A 109 -14.19 10.50 -5.65
C PHE A 109 -13.53 9.28 -6.27
N GLN A 110 -13.83 9.06 -7.55
CA GLN A 110 -13.25 7.98 -8.32
C GLN A 110 -11.91 8.42 -8.89
N LEU A 111 -10.88 7.60 -8.68
CA LEU A 111 -9.56 7.80 -9.26
C LEU A 111 -9.31 6.78 -10.36
N THR A 112 -8.85 7.26 -11.51
CA THR A 112 -8.40 6.43 -12.62
C THR A 112 -6.90 6.59 -12.79
N LEU A 113 -6.17 5.48 -12.77
CA LEU A 113 -4.74 5.47 -13.02
C LEU A 113 -4.48 5.85 -14.49
N LYS A 114 -3.76 6.96 -14.72
CA LYS A 114 -3.34 7.38 -16.08
C LYS A 114 -2.08 6.66 -16.57
N HIS A 115 -1.29 6.13 -15.63
CA HIS A 115 -0.04 5.43 -15.88
C HIS A 115 0.08 4.24 -14.92
N PRO A 116 0.95 3.25 -15.21
CA PRO A 116 1.25 2.17 -14.28
C PRO A 116 1.61 2.71 -12.89
N PHE A 117 1.03 2.10 -11.86
CA PHE A 117 1.20 2.50 -10.47
C PHE A 117 2.10 1.51 -9.73
N ILE A 118 3.05 2.04 -8.95
CA ILE A 118 3.93 1.25 -8.10
C ILE A 118 3.66 1.69 -6.65
N SER A 119 3.48 0.72 -5.78
CA SER A 119 3.42 0.91 -4.33
C SER A 119 4.33 -0.10 -3.66
N ARG A 120 4.93 0.29 -2.53
CA ARG A 120 5.67 -0.64 -1.68
C ARG A 120 4.67 -1.40 -0.82
N ASP A 121 4.68 -2.73 -0.96
CA ASP A 121 3.96 -3.60 -0.03
C ASP A 121 4.69 -3.70 1.32
N ASP A 122 3.96 -4.07 2.37
CA ASP A 122 4.48 -4.30 3.72
C ASP A 122 4.71 -5.80 4.00
N ILE A 123 4.49 -6.67 3.00
CA ILE A 123 4.68 -8.12 3.15
C ILE A 123 6.19 -8.42 3.27
N PRO A 124 6.66 -9.03 4.38
CA PRO A 124 8.10 -9.24 4.61
C PRO A 124 8.74 -10.21 3.61
N PHE A 125 7.98 -11.23 3.18
CA PHE A 125 8.45 -12.29 2.30
C PHE A 125 7.61 -12.29 1.04
N TYR A 126 8.22 -11.87 -0.05
CA TYR A 126 7.67 -12.00 -1.39
C TYR A 126 8.81 -12.45 -2.31
N ILE A 127 8.49 -13.26 -3.31
CA ILE A 127 9.51 -13.87 -4.18
C ILE A 127 10.28 -12.83 -5.00
N ILE A 128 9.77 -11.60 -5.12
CA ILE A 128 10.44 -10.43 -5.73
C ILE A 128 10.56 -9.29 -4.71
N GLU A 129 11.51 -8.38 -4.95
CA GLU A 129 11.84 -7.30 -4.01
C GLU A 129 10.80 -6.19 -3.93
N ASN A 130 10.10 -5.91 -5.03
CA ASN A 130 9.18 -4.77 -5.14
C ASN A 130 7.76 -5.23 -5.51
N PRO A 131 7.09 -6.03 -4.66
CA PRO A 131 5.69 -6.35 -4.87
C PRO A 131 4.83 -5.10 -4.74
N MET A 132 3.80 -5.03 -5.57
CA MET A 132 2.73 -4.05 -5.43
C MET A 132 1.88 -4.38 -4.20
N ARG A 133 1.52 -3.35 -3.43
CA ARG A 133 0.68 -3.51 -2.25
C ARG A 133 -0.70 -4.08 -2.56
N LYS A 134 -1.08 -5.11 -1.83
CA LYS A 134 -2.39 -5.78 -1.95
C LYS A 134 -3.15 -5.83 -0.63
N ASP A 135 -4.46 -5.99 -0.74
CA ASP A 135 -5.32 -6.25 0.41
C ASP A 135 -5.05 -7.66 0.94
N LYS A 136 -5.04 -7.82 2.26
CA LYS A 136 -4.64 -9.08 2.90
C LYS A 136 -5.65 -10.21 2.68
N VAL A 137 -6.94 -9.87 2.53
CA VAL A 137 -8.04 -10.86 2.43
C VAL A 137 -8.35 -11.13 0.96
N PHE A 138 -8.45 -10.07 0.17
CA PHE A 138 -8.91 -10.16 -1.21
C PHE A 138 -7.75 -10.27 -2.22
N GLY A 139 -6.52 -9.91 -1.85
CA GLY A 139 -5.36 -9.96 -2.74
C GLY A 139 -5.40 -8.91 -3.87
N ILE A 140 -6.33 -7.96 -3.81
CA ILE A 140 -6.49 -6.90 -4.80
C ILE A 140 -5.52 -5.74 -4.53
N PRO A 141 -5.03 -5.01 -5.54
CA PRO A 141 -4.18 -3.84 -5.32
C PRO A 141 -4.87 -2.74 -4.52
N VAL A 142 -4.17 -2.15 -3.56
CA VAL A 142 -4.71 -1.08 -2.70
C VAL A 142 -3.64 -0.05 -2.36
N THR A 143 -4.07 1.21 -2.28
CA THR A 143 -3.26 2.29 -1.68
C THR A 143 -3.65 2.46 -0.21
N SER A 144 -2.68 2.45 0.70
CA SER A 144 -2.96 2.58 2.12
C SER A 144 -3.52 3.97 2.48
N ALA A 145 -4.34 4.02 3.53
CA ALA A 145 -4.82 5.28 4.08
C ALA A 145 -3.67 6.22 4.50
N MET A 146 -2.56 5.65 4.99
CA MET A 146 -1.36 6.41 5.35
C MET A 146 -0.70 7.07 4.12
N ALA A 147 -0.64 6.36 2.99
CA ALA A 147 -0.11 6.92 1.74
C ALA A 147 -0.99 8.08 1.23
N TRP A 148 -2.31 7.92 1.23
CA TRP A 148 -3.24 8.99 0.91
C TRP A 148 -3.08 10.21 1.81
N LYS A 149 -3.07 9.99 3.14
CA LYS A 149 -2.88 11.06 4.12
C LYS A 149 -1.56 11.79 3.88
N GLY A 150 -0.46 11.07 3.69
CA GLY A 150 0.86 11.64 3.44
C GLY A 150 0.91 12.49 2.16
N ASN A 151 0.38 11.96 1.06
CA ASN A 151 0.35 12.66 -0.23
C ASN A 151 -0.51 13.92 -0.20
N LEU A 152 -1.71 13.85 0.40
CA LEU A 152 -2.59 15.01 0.55
C LEU A 152 -1.96 16.07 1.45
N ARG A 153 -1.37 15.64 2.57
CA ARG A 153 -0.66 16.52 3.51
C ARG A 153 0.49 17.26 2.83
N TRP A 154 1.30 16.54 2.06
CA TRP A 154 2.42 17.10 1.29
C TRP A 154 1.94 18.07 0.20
N THR A 155 0.88 17.70 -0.53
CA THR A 155 0.31 18.53 -1.59
C THR A 155 -0.24 19.85 -1.03
N MET A 156 -1.01 19.80 0.07
CA MET A 156 -1.52 21.01 0.72
C MET A 156 -0.38 21.93 1.16
N MET A 157 0.72 21.37 1.67
CA MET A 157 1.89 22.16 2.04
C MET A 157 2.50 22.87 0.81
N LYS A 158 2.76 22.14 -0.27
CA LYS A 158 3.39 22.70 -1.48
C LYS A 158 2.51 23.72 -2.20
N VAL A 159 1.20 23.49 -2.25
CA VAL A 159 0.27 24.30 -3.04
C VAL A 159 -0.33 25.46 -2.25
N HIS A 160 -0.57 25.29 -0.94
CA HIS A 160 -1.26 26.29 -0.13
C HIS A 160 -0.39 26.95 0.93
N LEU A 161 0.60 26.24 1.51
CA LEU A 161 1.42 26.78 2.59
C LEU A 161 2.66 27.51 2.10
N GLU A 162 3.53 26.85 1.34
CA GLU A 162 4.80 27.43 0.86
C GLU A 162 4.62 28.75 0.09
N PRO A 163 3.60 28.92 -0.77
CA PRO A 163 3.37 30.20 -1.46
C PRO A 163 3.06 31.38 -0.53
N LYS A 164 2.71 31.15 0.73
CA LYS A 164 2.38 32.18 1.73
C LYS A 164 3.57 32.65 2.54
N VAL A 165 4.78 32.17 2.27
CA VAL A 165 6.01 32.43 3.04
C VAL A 165 6.29 33.92 3.28
N ASN A 166 5.87 34.80 2.36
CA ASN A 166 6.09 36.25 2.44
C ASN A 166 5.13 36.98 3.40
N ASN A 167 4.03 36.33 3.82
CA ASN A 167 3.10 36.87 4.81
C ASN A 167 3.07 35.94 6.04
N PRO A 168 3.80 36.27 7.13
CA PRO A 168 3.91 35.42 8.31
C PRO A 168 2.56 35.07 8.96
N GLU A 169 1.60 35.99 8.94
CA GLU A 169 0.28 35.76 9.55
C GLU A 169 -0.52 34.75 8.72
N ASP A 170 -0.59 34.93 7.40
CA ASP A 170 -1.25 33.98 6.48
C ASP A 170 -0.56 32.61 6.53
N PHE A 171 0.77 32.59 6.55
CA PHE A 171 1.53 31.36 6.65
C PHE A 171 1.21 30.61 7.95
N ALA A 172 1.19 31.30 9.10
CA ALA A 172 0.82 30.70 10.37
C ALA A 172 -0.62 30.18 10.38
N ASN A 173 -1.56 30.92 9.78
CA ASN A 173 -2.97 30.53 9.68
C ASN A 173 -3.15 29.27 8.83
N VAL A 174 -2.54 29.21 7.64
CA VAL A 174 -2.62 28.02 6.77
C VAL A 174 -1.90 26.83 7.40
N ARG A 175 -0.76 27.04 8.09
CA ARG A 175 -0.05 25.99 8.83
C ARG A 175 -0.91 25.44 9.96
N TYR A 176 -1.62 26.30 10.69
CA TYR A 176 -2.55 25.88 11.73
C TYR A 176 -3.73 25.06 11.17
N GLN A 177 -4.34 25.49 10.06
CA GLN A 177 -5.37 24.70 9.37
C GLN A 177 -4.86 23.32 8.92
N HIS A 178 -3.62 23.26 8.44
CA HIS A 178 -2.97 22.00 8.08
C HIS A 178 -2.86 21.06 9.28
N THR A 179 -2.50 21.60 10.46
CA THR A 179 -2.47 20.85 11.73
C THR A 179 -3.84 20.34 12.14
N LEU A 180 -4.89 21.15 12.00
CA LEU A 180 -6.26 20.73 12.32
C LEU A 180 -6.72 19.57 11.43
N LEU A 181 -6.32 19.56 10.15
CA LEU A 181 -6.72 18.52 9.20
C LEU A 181 -5.89 17.23 9.32
N PHE A 182 -4.58 17.33 9.52
CA PHE A 182 -3.68 16.18 9.44
C PHE A 182 -3.06 15.75 10.78
N GLY A 183 -3.30 16.52 11.84
CA GLY A 183 -2.66 16.38 13.14
C GLY A 183 -1.32 17.12 13.23
N THR A 184 -0.67 17.00 14.39
CA THR A 184 0.56 17.72 14.71
C THR A 184 1.73 17.37 13.78
N GLU A 185 2.68 18.29 13.72
CA GLU A 185 3.88 18.14 12.90
C GLU A 185 4.85 17.14 13.55
N LYS A 186 5.49 16.32 12.72
CA LYS A 186 6.55 15.44 13.20
C LYS A 186 7.73 16.30 13.63
N GLY A 187 8.21 16.11 14.85
CA GLY A 187 9.30 16.90 15.41
C GLY A 187 8.84 18.19 16.08
N MET A 188 7.62 18.24 16.62
CA MET A 188 7.15 19.35 17.47
C MET A 188 7.63 19.22 18.94
N GLU A 189 8.56 18.30 19.19
CA GLU A 189 9.26 18.06 20.47
C GLU A 189 10.20 19.22 20.83
N GLU A 190 10.89 19.14 21.98
CA GLU A 190 11.76 20.22 22.50
C GLU A 190 12.76 20.76 21.47
N MET A 191 13.27 19.90 20.59
CA MET A 191 14.02 20.31 19.40
C MET A 191 13.21 20.05 18.13
N ALA A 192 12.94 21.14 17.40
CA ALA A 192 12.33 21.06 16.09
C ALA A 192 13.20 20.24 15.13
N ASN A 193 12.65 19.13 14.62
CA ASN A 193 13.31 18.30 13.63
C ASN A 193 12.38 18.08 12.42
N GLY A 194 12.94 17.54 11.34
CA GLY A 194 12.20 17.21 10.13
C GLY A 194 11.36 18.36 9.61
N TRP A 195 10.04 18.18 9.65
CA TRP A 195 9.07 19.08 9.02
C TRP A 195 8.88 20.38 9.79
N THR A 196 8.79 20.32 11.12
CA THR A 196 8.68 21.51 11.96
C THR A 196 9.87 22.44 11.72
N LYS A 197 11.08 21.85 11.64
CA LYS A 197 12.31 22.60 11.36
C LYS A 197 12.26 23.27 9.99
N TYR A 198 11.93 22.52 8.94
CA TYR A 198 11.82 23.07 7.59
C TYR A 198 10.85 24.26 7.52
N LEU A 199 9.65 24.12 8.09
CA LEU A 199 8.63 25.18 8.06
C LEU A 199 9.04 26.41 8.90
N ASP A 200 9.72 26.18 10.03
CA ASP A 200 10.30 27.24 10.86
C ASP A 200 11.43 27.99 10.13
N GLU A 201 12.21 27.30 9.30
CA GLU A 201 13.33 27.90 8.54
C GLU A 201 12.84 28.74 7.36
N ILE A 202 11.82 28.29 6.63
CA ILE A 202 11.31 29.05 5.48
C ILE A 202 10.53 30.31 5.89
N CYS A 203 9.83 30.29 7.03
CA CYS A 203 9.16 31.48 7.57
C CYS A 203 9.38 31.64 9.09
N PRO A 204 10.55 32.12 9.53
CA PRO A 204 10.89 32.20 10.95
C PRO A 204 9.96 33.10 11.76
N ARG A 205 9.43 34.16 11.12
CA ARG A 205 8.51 35.12 11.75
C ARG A 205 7.14 34.49 12.06
N ALA A 206 6.72 33.47 11.32
CA ALA A 206 5.44 32.79 11.52
C ALA A 206 5.47 31.79 12.69
N LYS A 207 6.66 31.39 13.15
CA LYS A 207 6.87 30.35 14.16
C LYS A 207 6.14 30.61 15.46
N ALA A 208 6.32 31.79 16.05
CA ALA A 208 5.69 32.16 17.32
C ALA A 208 4.16 32.28 17.17
N ILE A 209 3.72 32.87 16.05
CA ILE A 209 2.30 33.02 15.72
C ILE A 209 1.64 31.64 15.67
N TYR A 210 2.15 30.73 14.84
CA TYR A 210 1.64 29.36 14.70
C TYR A 210 1.60 28.61 16.04
N ARG A 211 2.67 28.67 16.84
CA ARG A 211 2.74 27.98 18.14
C ARG A 211 1.69 28.50 19.12
N ASN A 212 1.44 29.80 19.14
CA ASN A 212 0.37 30.38 19.94
C ASN A 212 -1.01 29.86 19.49
N LYS A 213 -1.25 29.74 18.18
CA LYS A 213 -2.51 29.17 17.65
C LYS A 213 -2.71 27.72 18.08
N VAL A 214 -1.65 26.91 18.03
CA VAL A 214 -1.71 25.49 18.46
C VAL A 214 -1.95 25.35 19.96
N MET A 215 -1.33 26.18 20.80
CA MET A 215 -1.49 26.09 22.25
C MET A 215 -2.81 26.66 22.77
N TYR A 216 -3.30 27.75 22.17
CA TYR A 216 -4.42 28.53 22.71
C TYR A 216 -5.69 28.50 21.85
N GLY A 217 -5.64 27.92 20.65
CA GLY A 217 -6.80 27.81 19.75
C GLY A 217 -7.30 29.15 19.18
N LEU A 218 -6.44 30.16 19.10
CA LEU A 218 -6.73 31.51 18.57
C LEU A 218 -6.40 31.65 17.08
#